data_AF-A0AAU2U323-F1
#
_entry.id   AF-A0AAU2U323-F1
#
_cell.length_a   1.000
_cell.length_b   1.000
_cell.length_c   1.000
_cell.angle_alpha   90.00
_cell.angle_beta   90.00
_cell.angle_gamma   90.00
#
_symmetry.space_group_name_H-M   'P 1'
#
loop_
_entity.id
_entity.type
_entity.pdbx_description
1 polymer ?
#
loop_
_entity_poly.entity_id
_entity_poly.type
_entity_poly.pdbx_seq_one_letter_code
_entity_poly.pdbx_strand_id
1 'polypeptide(L)'
;MPTAAPATADGPAADGGGNAPQVPPAPDHEDRTGGADGTDRAEGAAEASRNAEPPPRTRIEGLLLGLAAGDAAGWPAARHRAARMPEWTRRLTRELDTFAEHNATTTLPVPIALNQPPEPLRLGPSDDAEWAAFAAEAVLRAGDDAALGDLSRERRMRAAIDLTWNAIACEVAAAADRAPEIESAVLPLRARISVRAGLGNLAAGLRPPATGHDNPHYFDDAACVRACVLAVAHPGDPRLAAELAEFDARYTQDGDGVHGARAMAAALALALVGADPDACVAAALAELPEHTEIGRNARHALELARGADSAFALIPLLEHQIVDHVYSYGIAAAETVPVALALVTASGGRIGEAVPAAACLSRVADSAPALAGALTGALGGGAAIPASWRDSCRVLSGCVLPRLTGTDLVELAELLEATQPAPPGG
;
A
#
# COMPACT_ATOMS: atom_id res chain seq x y z
N MET A 1 76.02 3.33 -16.34
CA MET A 1 76.54 2.86 -17.64
C MET A 1 76.82 1.37 -17.53
N PRO A 2 76.58 0.54 -18.56
CA PRO A 2 76.03 0.88 -19.89
C PRO A 2 74.84 -0.05 -20.30
N THR A 3 73.76 0.47 -20.92
CA THR A 3 73.40 0.41 -22.37
C THR A 3 73.09 -1.02 -22.89
N ALA A 4 72.15 -1.31 -23.78
CA ALA A 4 71.63 -0.55 -24.91
C ALA A 4 70.35 -1.23 -25.48
N ALA A 5 69.44 -0.43 -26.06
CA ALA A 5 68.68 -0.81 -27.26
C ALA A 5 69.52 -0.45 -28.51
N PRO A 6 69.24 -0.97 -29.73
CA PRO A 6 68.31 -0.22 -30.62
C PRO A 6 67.58 -1.01 -31.76
N ALA A 7 66.66 -0.28 -32.44
CA ALA A 7 66.29 -0.23 -33.88
C ALA A 7 65.51 -1.42 -34.53
N THR A 8 64.26 -1.28 -35.03
CA THR A 8 63.71 -0.68 -36.31
C THR A 8 64.22 -1.38 -37.59
N ALA A 9 63.48 -1.70 -38.67
CA ALA A 9 62.24 -1.18 -39.29
C ALA A 9 61.68 -2.21 -40.32
N ASP A 10 60.41 -2.10 -40.75
CA ASP A 10 59.99 -1.74 -42.13
C ASP A 10 58.50 -2.06 -42.43
N GLY A 11 57.83 -1.13 -43.12
CA GLY A 11 56.43 -1.18 -43.56
C GLY A 11 56.17 -2.04 -44.82
N PRO A 12 54.96 -1.97 -45.41
CA PRO A 12 54.71 -0.88 -46.37
C PRO A 12 53.27 -0.31 -46.45
N ALA A 13 53.24 0.93 -46.94
CA ALA A 13 52.34 1.66 -47.87
C ALA A 13 50.80 1.46 -47.93
N ALA A 14 50.16 2.61 -48.10
CA ALA A 14 48.74 2.91 -48.18
C ALA A 14 48.10 2.71 -49.57
N ASP A 15 46.76 2.58 -49.61
CA ASP A 15 45.91 3.34 -50.55
C ASP A 15 44.41 3.33 -50.17
N GLY A 16 43.71 4.44 -50.47
CA GLY A 16 42.31 4.42 -50.95
C GLY A 16 41.12 4.64 -49.98
N GLY A 17 40.74 5.92 -49.80
CA GLY A 17 39.38 6.50 -49.88
C GLY A 17 38.11 5.83 -49.30
N GLY A 18 37.29 6.61 -48.56
CA GLY A 18 35.85 6.29 -48.42
C GLY A 18 35.08 6.91 -47.25
N ASN A 19 34.59 8.14 -47.43
CA ASN A 19 33.30 8.70 -46.99
C ASN A 19 32.76 8.45 -45.56
N ALA A 20 32.76 9.50 -44.73
CA ALA A 20 31.87 9.66 -43.58
C ALA A 20 30.64 10.50 -43.96
N PRO A 21 29.39 10.08 -43.64
CA PRO A 21 28.21 10.89 -43.97
C PRO A 21 27.97 12.00 -42.94
N GLN A 22 27.81 13.22 -43.45
CA GLN A 22 27.36 14.42 -42.75
C GLN A 22 25.85 14.35 -42.47
N VAL A 23 25.46 14.71 -41.24
CA VAL A 23 24.06 14.88 -40.81
C VAL A 23 23.56 16.27 -41.24
N PRO A 24 22.40 16.41 -41.92
CA PRO A 24 21.82 17.71 -42.23
C PRO A 24 20.94 18.24 -41.07
N PRO A 25 20.83 19.57 -40.88
CA PRO A 25 20.02 20.16 -39.82
C PRO A 25 18.52 20.16 -40.16
N ALA A 26 17.68 20.19 -39.13
CA ALA A 26 16.22 20.18 -39.21
C ALA A 26 15.64 21.50 -39.77
N PRO A 27 14.49 21.47 -40.48
CA PRO A 27 13.83 22.68 -40.95
C PRO A 27 12.77 23.19 -39.96
N ASP A 28 12.79 24.50 -39.75
CA ASP A 28 11.75 25.30 -39.12
C ASP A 28 10.53 25.43 -40.04
N HIS A 29 9.33 25.32 -39.48
CA HIS A 29 8.10 25.77 -40.15
C HIS A 29 7.14 26.42 -39.14
N GLU A 30 7.12 27.75 -39.19
CA GLU A 30 5.99 28.58 -38.78
C GLU A 30 4.89 28.57 -39.87
N ASP A 31 3.73 29.06 -39.45
CA ASP A 31 2.51 29.40 -40.19
C ASP A 31 1.49 28.27 -40.46
N ARG A 32 0.40 28.32 -39.65
CA ARG A 32 -0.91 28.72 -40.16
C ARG A 32 -1.88 29.15 -39.06
N THR A 33 -2.42 30.34 -39.30
CA THR A 33 -3.50 31.04 -38.60
C THR A 33 -4.88 30.46 -38.96
N GLY A 34 -5.83 30.55 -38.02
CA GLY A 34 -7.26 30.30 -38.24
C GLY A 34 -8.01 30.35 -36.91
N GLY A 35 -8.71 31.46 -36.66
CA GLY A 35 -9.34 31.74 -35.38
C GLY A 35 -10.84 31.42 -35.27
N ALA A 36 -11.30 31.69 -34.04
CA ALA A 36 -12.61 32.13 -33.58
C ALA A 36 -13.72 31.11 -33.24
N ASP A 37 -14.28 31.38 -32.05
CA ASP A 37 -15.63 31.15 -31.55
C ASP A 37 -15.97 29.83 -30.84
N GLY A 38 -16.16 29.95 -29.51
CA GLY A 38 -16.73 28.90 -28.67
C GLY A 38 -16.62 29.11 -27.16
N THR A 39 -16.84 30.32 -26.63
CA THR A 39 -17.19 30.49 -25.20
C THR A 39 -18.69 30.30 -25.04
N ASP A 40 -19.12 29.25 -24.36
CA ASP A 40 -20.06 29.29 -23.22
C ASP A 40 -20.72 27.94 -22.94
N ARG A 41 -20.76 27.58 -21.65
CA ARG A 41 -21.55 26.52 -20.98
C ARG A 41 -21.01 25.09 -21.03
N ALA A 42 -19.93 24.85 -20.26
CA ALA A 42 -19.65 23.51 -19.74
C ALA A 42 -19.12 23.48 -18.28
N GLU A 43 -18.97 24.62 -17.61
CA GLU A 43 -18.40 24.65 -16.24
C GLU A 43 -19.46 24.42 -15.15
N GLY A 44 -20.70 24.91 -15.34
CA GLY A 44 -21.73 24.83 -14.30
C GLY A 44 -22.30 23.44 -14.01
N ALA A 45 -22.17 22.47 -14.93
CA ALA A 45 -22.64 21.09 -14.71
C ALA A 45 -21.57 20.20 -14.07
N ALA A 46 -20.29 20.48 -14.33
CA ALA A 46 -19.17 19.76 -13.75
C ALA A 46 -18.93 20.14 -12.27
N GLU A 47 -19.19 21.39 -11.88
CA GLU A 47 -19.12 21.83 -10.48
C GLU A 47 -20.30 21.31 -9.63
N ALA A 48 -21.52 21.25 -10.20
CA ALA A 48 -22.69 20.74 -9.49
C ALA A 48 -22.58 19.24 -9.16
N SER A 49 -21.89 18.45 -10.00
CA SER A 49 -21.65 17.03 -9.75
C SER A 49 -20.48 16.76 -8.78
N ARG A 50 -19.59 17.73 -8.56
CA ARG A 50 -18.49 17.62 -7.58
C ARG A 50 -18.94 17.87 -6.13
N ASN A 51 -20.08 18.54 -5.96
CA ASN A 51 -20.62 18.90 -4.64
C ASN A 51 -21.72 17.95 -4.13
N ALA A 52 -22.10 16.94 -4.91
CA ALA A 52 -23.01 15.90 -4.44
C ALA A 52 -22.21 14.87 -3.64
N GLU A 53 -22.63 14.63 -2.40
CA GLU A 53 -22.00 13.62 -1.55
C GLU A 53 -22.09 12.23 -2.22
N PRO A 54 -20.96 11.53 -2.44
CA PRO A 54 -20.96 10.22 -3.05
C PRO A 54 -21.87 9.25 -2.27
N PRO A 55 -22.70 8.43 -2.94
CA PRO A 55 -23.50 7.44 -2.24
C PRO A 55 -22.58 6.45 -1.50
N PRO A 56 -23.01 5.85 -0.37
CA PRO A 56 -22.17 4.99 0.46
C PRO A 56 -21.46 3.88 -0.32
N ARG A 57 -22.14 3.35 -1.36
CA ARG A 57 -21.61 2.34 -2.27
C ARG A 57 -20.26 2.73 -2.88
N THR A 58 -20.19 3.95 -3.37
CA THR A 58 -18.96 4.46 -3.99
C THR A 58 -17.81 4.61 -2.99
N ARG A 59 -18.06 4.65 -1.67
CA ARG A 59 -17.01 4.88 -0.66
C ARG A 59 -16.23 3.63 -0.31
N ILE A 60 -16.87 2.45 -0.26
CA ILE A 60 -16.16 1.17 -0.07
C ILE A 60 -15.31 0.87 -1.31
N GLU A 61 -15.86 1.11 -2.50
CA GLU A 61 -15.12 0.99 -3.74
C GLU A 61 -13.91 1.94 -3.78
N GLY A 62 -14.12 3.20 -3.39
CA GLY A 62 -13.06 4.20 -3.26
C GLY A 62 -11.98 3.80 -2.27
N LEU A 63 -12.36 3.24 -1.12
CA LEU A 63 -11.45 2.70 -0.11
C LEU A 63 -10.55 1.62 -0.69
N LEU A 64 -11.13 0.58 -1.30
CA LEU A 64 -10.37 -0.57 -1.82
C LEU A 64 -9.46 -0.16 -2.99
N LEU A 65 -9.98 0.60 -3.95
CA LEU A 65 -9.19 1.06 -5.10
C LEU A 65 -8.14 2.09 -4.70
N GLY A 66 -8.44 2.97 -3.74
CA GLY A 66 -7.50 3.94 -3.22
C GLY A 66 -6.34 3.26 -2.48
N LEU A 67 -6.65 2.28 -1.62
CA LEU A 67 -5.65 1.44 -0.94
C LEU A 67 -4.76 0.73 -1.96
N ALA A 68 -5.37 0.06 -2.95
CA ALA A 68 -4.66 -0.66 -4.00
C ALA A 68 -3.80 0.25 -4.88
N ALA A 69 -4.26 1.47 -5.18
CA ALA A 69 -3.46 2.44 -5.93
C ALA A 69 -2.29 2.99 -5.10
N GLY A 70 -2.49 3.20 -3.80
CA GLY A 70 -1.42 3.55 -2.88
C GLY A 70 -0.35 2.46 -2.79
N ASP A 71 -0.76 1.23 -2.49
CA ASP A 71 0.12 0.05 -2.50
C ASP A 71 0.88 -0.06 -3.84
N ALA A 72 0.17 0.04 -4.97
CA ALA A 72 0.79 -0.02 -6.30
C ALA A 72 1.86 1.05 -6.57
N ALA A 73 1.68 2.25 -6.01
CA ALA A 73 2.63 3.36 -6.12
C ALA A 73 3.85 3.18 -5.21
N GLY A 74 3.73 2.36 -4.16
CA GLY A 74 4.77 2.10 -3.21
C GLY A 74 6.01 1.44 -3.82
N TRP A 75 7.18 1.85 -3.32
CA TRP A 75 8.47 1.37 -3.83
C TRP A 75 8.66 -0.17 -3.73
N PRO A 76 8.16 -0.87 -2.69
CA PRO A 76 8.29 -2.34 -2.59
C PRO A 76 7.37 -3.12 -3.53
N ALA A 77 6.28 -2.52 -4.02
CA ALA A 77 5.18 -3.25 -4.66
C ALA A 77 5.61 -4.09 -5.87
N ALA A 78 6.46 -3.52 -6.74
CA ALA A 78 7.02 -4.25 -7.88
C ALA A 78 7.90 -5.44 -7.45
N ARG A 79 8.62 -5.33 -6.32
CA ARG A 79 9.43 -6.44 -5.77
C ARG A 79 8.54 -7.52 -5.15
N HIS A 80 7.43 -7.14 -4.51
CA HIS A 80 6.45 -8.08 -4.00
C HIS A 80 5.86 -8.92 -5.13
N ARG A 81 5.37 -8.27 -6.18
CA ARG A 81 4.82 -8.95 -7.37
C ARG A 81 5.85 -9.74 -8.17
N ALA A 82 7.11 -9.28 -8.21
CA ALA A 82 8.20 -10.03 -8.86
C ALA A 82 8.36 -11.46 -8.32
N ALA A 83 7.86 -11.80 -7.14
CA ALA A 83 7.84 -13.18 -6.64
C ALA A 83 7.00 -14.17 -7.47
N ARG A 84 6.11 -13.68 -8.32
CA ARG A 84 5.39 -14.49 -9.32
C ARG A 84 6.28 -14.85 -10.52
N MET A 85 7.44 -14.22 -10.64
CA MET A 85 8.44 -14.55 -11.66
C MET A 85 9.25 -15.78 -11.25
N PRO A 86 9.80 -16.53 -12.23
CA PRO A 86 10.75 -17.60 -11.96
C PRO A 86 11.91 -17.15 -11.06
N GLU A 87 12.39 -18.07 -10.22
CA GLU A 87 13.47 -17.78 -9.27
C GLU A 87 14.73 -17.25 -9.96
N TRP A 88 15.11 -17.81 -11.10
CA TRP A 88 16.30 -17.40 -11.84
C TRP A 88 16.23 -15.94 -12.32
N THR A 89 15.04 -15.47 -12.71
CA THR A 89 14.81 -14.07 -13.13
C THR A 89 15.00 -13.13 -11.94
N ARG A 90 14.46 -13.50 -10.77
CA ARG A 90 14.64 -12.72 -9.52
C ARG A 90 16.08 -12.73 -9.04
N ARG A 91 16.78 -13.86 -9.19
CA ARG A 91 18.20 -13.98 -8.85
C ARG A 91 19.04 -13.03 -9.69
N LEU A 92 18.76 -12.93 -10.99
CA LEU A 92 19.48 -12.03 -11.88
C LEU A 92 19.38 -10.56 -11.47
N THR A 93 18.21 -10.07 -11.03
CA THR A 93 18.09 -8.69 -10.52
C THR A 93 19.03 -8.43 -9.34
N ARG A 94 19.17 -9.40 -8.42
CA ARG A 94 20.11 -9.28 -7.28
C ARG A 94 21.57 -9.32 -7.73
N GLU A 95 21.90 -10.21 -8.67
CA GLU A 95 23.25 -10.30 -9.25
C GLU A 95 23.64 -8.98 -9.96
N LEU A 96 22.68 -8.34 -10.66
CA LEU A 96 22.88 -7.04 -11.28
C LEU A 96 23.11 -5.93 -10.23
N ASP A 97 22.41 -5.98 -9.11
CA ASP A 97 22.55 -5.01 -8.02
C ASP A 97 23.94 -5.10 -7.39
N THR A 98 24.36 -6.33 -7.07
CA THR A 98 25.73 -6.63 -6.66
C THR A 98 26.75 -6.17 -7.70
N PHE A 99 26.49 -6.38 -9.00
CA PHE A 99 27.37 -5.89 -10.06
C PHE A 99 27.47 -4.36 -10.07
N ALA A 100 26.35 -3.64 -9.95
CA ALA A 100 26.33 -2.18 -9.92
C ALA A 100 27.17 -1.64 -8.75
N GLU A 101 27.02 -2.23 -7.56
CA GLU A 101 27.81 -1.89 -6.38
C GLU A 101 29.32 -2.11 -6.59
N HIS A 102 29.72 -3.30 -7.05
CA HIS A 102 31.13 -3.63 -7.27
C HIS A 102 31.80 -2.77 -8.35
N ASN A 103 31.02 -2.25 -9.30
CA ASN A 103 31.50 -1.42 -10.40
C ASN A 103 31.27 0.08 -10.16
N ALA A 104 30.83 0.47 -8.96
CA ALA A 104 30.60 1.86 -8.55
C ALA A 104 29.71 2.63 -9.55
N THR A 105 28.64 2.00 -10.05
CA THR A 105 27.67 2.67 -10.93
C THR A 105 26.48 3.19 -10.14
N THR A 106 25.92 4.32 -10.55
CA THR A 106 24.72 4.91 -9.93
C THR A 106 23.42 4.36 -10.51
N THR A 107 23.50 3.50 -11.52
CA THR A 107 22.34 2.85 -12.15
C THR A 107 21.82 1.75 -11.25
N LEU A 108 20.64 1.96 -10.66
CA LEU A 108 19.96 0.95 -9.86
C LEU A 108 19.28 -0.10 -10.75
N PRO A 109 19.60 -1.39 -10.58
CA PRO A 109 18.88 -2.45 -11.28
C PRO A 109 17.46 -2.57 -10.75
N VAL A 110 16.50 -2.47 -11.68
CA VAL A 110 15.08 -2.67 -11.39
C VAL A 110 14.68 -4.12 -11.71
N PRO A 111 13.59 -4.64 -11.12
CA PRO A 111 13.03 -5.93 -11.53
C PRO A 111 12.82 -5.99 -13.04
N ILE A 112 13.25 -7.09 -13.68
CA ILE A 112 13.12 -7.32 -15.13
C ILE A 112 12.52 -8.68 -15.41
N ALA A 113 11.81 -8.82 -16.54
CA ALA A 113 11.18 -10.08 -16.89
C ALA A 113 12.14 -11.05 -17.61
N LEU A 114 13.01 -10.51 -18.48
CA LEU A 114 13.95 -11.23 -19.35
C LEU A 114 13.37 -12.52 -19.96
N ASN A 115 12.83 -12.46 -21.18
CA ASN A 115 12.23 -13.61 -21.87
C ASN A 115 11.08 -14.28 -21.09
N GLN A 116 10.46 -13.57 -20.15
CA GLN A 116 9.26 -13.99 -19.43
C GLN A 116 8.15 -12.95 -19.66
N PRO A 117 6.87 -13.33 -19.43
CA PRO A 117 5.76 -12.40 -19.46
C PRO A 117 5.96 -11.27 -18.42
N PRO A 118 5.81 -9.98 -18.78
CA PRO A 118 6.10 -8.86 -17.89
C PRO A 118 4.95 -8.50 -16.94
N GLU A 119 3.81 -9.20 -17.01
CA GLU A 119 2.60 -8.91 -16.24
C GLU A 119 2.86 -8.74 -14.73
N PRO A 120 3.66 -9.60 -14.06
CA PRO A 120 3.97 -9.40 -12.64
C PRO A 120 4.75 -8.12 -12.33
N LEU A 121 5.38 -7.50 -13.32
CA LEU A 121 6.16 -6.28 -13.14
C LEU A 121 5.41 -5.02 -13.57
N ARG A 122 4.20 -5.16 -14.13
CA ARG A 122 3.33 -4.01 -14.39
C ARG A 122 2.92 -3.35 -13.07
N LEU A 123 2.57 -2.08 -13.14
CA LEU A 123 1.97 -1.36 -12.02
C LEU A 123 0.63 -2.02 -11.66
N GLY A 124 0.40 -2.23 -10.37
CA GLY A 124 -0.76 -2.92 -9.84
C GLY A 124 -0.62 -3.14 -8.33
N PRO A 125 -1.63 -3.69 -7.65
CA PRO A 125 -1.61 -3.89 -6.20
C PRO A 125 -0.60 -4.95 -5.79
N SER A 126 -0.19 -4.96 -4.52
CA SER A 126 0.74 -5.94 -3.96
C SER A 126 0.24 -6.52 -2.63
N ASP A 127 1.10 -6.62 -1.62
CA ASP A 127 0.80 -7.31 -0.38
C ASP A 127 -0.22 -6.58 0.50
N ASP A 128 -0.14 -5.25 0.59
CA ASP A 128 -1.06 -4.45 1.40
C ASP A 128 -2.51 -4.62 0.95
N ALA A 129 -2.76 -4.57 -0.37
CA ALA A 129 -4.08 -4.82 -0.93
C ALA A 129 -4.56 -6.27 -0.74
N GLU A 130 -3.66 -7.25 -0.81
CA GLU A 130 -4.01 -8.65 -0.57
C GLU A 130 -4.31 -8.93 0.91
N TRP A 131 -3.58 -8.31 1.85
CA TRP A 131 -3.89 -8.41 3.27
C TRP A 131 -5.16 -7.64 3.65
N ALA A 132 -5.44 -6.51 2.99
CA ALA A 132 -6.73 -5.82 3.10
C ALA A 132 -7.89 -6.71 2.61
N ALA A 133 -7.73 -7.38 1.46
CA ALA A 133 -8.72 -8.33 0.95
C ALA A 133 -8.88 -9.57 1.85
N PHE A 134 -7.81 -10.05 2.49
CA PHE A 134 -7.92 -11.09 3.53
C PHE A 134 -8.84 -10.67 4.69
N ALA A 135 -8.77 -9.40 5.13
CA ALA A 135 -9.70 -8.88 6.13
C ALA A 135 -11.14 -8.78 5.59
N ALA A 136 -11.32 -8.46 4.31
CA ALA A 136 -12.62 -8.47 3.65
C ALA A 136 -13.30 -9.84 3.72
N GLU A 137 -12.56 -10.94 3.56
CA GLU A 137 -13.11 -12.28 3.67
C GLU A 137 -13.70 -12.58 5.06
N ALA A 138 -13.09 -12.06 6.12
CA ALA A 138 -13.65 -12.17 7.46
C ALA A 138 -14.97 -11.39 7.59
N VAL A 139 -15.05 -10.19 7.00
CA VAL A 139 -16.28 -9.39 6.97
C VAL A 139 -17.38 -10.11 6.18
N LEU A 140 -17.06 -10.63 5.00
CA LEU A 140 -18.00 -11.38 4.18
C LEU A 140 -18.50 -12.66 4.86
N ARG A 141 -17.60 -13.42 5.50
CA ARG A 141 -17.96 -14.61 6.29
C ARG A 141 -18.89 -14.27 7.47
N ALA A 142 -18.74 -13.09 8.07
CA ALA A 142 -19.66 -12.62 9.10
C ALA A 142 -21.02 -12.16 8.53
N GLY A 143 -21.08 -11.77 7.26
CA GLY A 143 -22.33 -11.41 6.57
C GLY A 143 -23.19 -12.60 6.16
N ASP A 144 -22.62 -13.81 6.08
CA ASP A 144 -23.35 -15.02 5.72
C ASP A 144 -24.22 -15.52 6.88
N ASP A 145 -25.52 -15.22 6.85
CA ASP A 145 -26.49 -15.65 7.87
C ASP A 145 -26.69 -17.18 7.92
N ALA A 146 -26.26 -17.94 6.90
CA ALA A 146 -26.33 -19.39 6.93
C ALA A 146 -25.22 -20.01 7.81
N ALA A 147 -24.12 -19.28 8.03
CA ALA A 147 -23.03 -19.66 8.91
C ALA A 147 -23.09 -18.83 10.20
N LEU A 148 -23.11 -19.47 11.38
CA LEU A 148 -23.12 -18.78 12.69
C LEU A 148 -24.37 -17.90 12.95
N GLY A 149 -25.53 -18.33 12.43
CA GLY A 149 -26.80 -17.61 12.54
C GLY A 149 -27.36 -17.47 13.97
N ASP A 150 -26.84 -18.25 14.93
CA ASP A 150 -27.22 -18.23 16.35
C ASP A 150 -26.48 -17.15 17.17
N LEU A 151 -25.44 -16.54 16.60
CA LEU A 151 -24.66 -15.48 17.24
C LEU A 151 -25.18 -14.08 16.92
N SER A 152 -24.97 -13.14 17.84
CA SER A 152 -25.11 -11.71 17.51
C SER A 152 -24.11 -11.31 16.43
N ARG A 153 -24.43 -10.30 15.61
CA ARG A 153 -23.54 -9.80 14.54
C ARG A 153 -22.13 -9.50 15.04
N GLU A 154 -22.00 -8.89 16.22
CA GLU A 154 -20.69 -8.60 16.82
C GLU A 154 -19.90 -9.89 17.12
N ARG A 155 -20.54 -10.88 17.76
CA ARG A 155 -19.89 -12.17 18.06
C ARG A 155 -19.52 -12.92 16.79
N ARG A 156 -20.40 -12.85 15.78
CA ARG A 156 -20.17 -13.45 14.47
C ARG A 156 -18.97 -12.84 13.76
N MET A 157 -18.83 -11.51 13.81
CA MET A 157 -17.66 -10.83 13.25
C MET A 157 -16.35 -11.28 13.91
N ARG A 158 -16.30 -11.30 15.25
CA ARG A 158 -15.12 -11.77 15.99
C ARG A 158 -14.80 -13.24 15.71
N ALA A 159 -15.82 -14.10 15.61
CA ALA A 159 -15.65 -15.50 15.26
C ALA A 159 -15.16 -15.68 13.80
N ALA A 160 -15.65 -14.87 12.86
CA ALA A 160 -15.19 -14.91 11.48
C ALA A 160 -13.72 -14.50 11.34
N ILE A 161 -13.28 -13.46 12.07
CA ILE A 161 -11.87 -13.07 12.16
C ILE A 161 -11.02 -14.21 12.73
N ASP A 162 -11.42 -14.80 13.85
CA ASP A 162 -10.72 -15.93 14.48
C ASP A 162 -10.60 -17.12 13.53
N LEU A 163 -11.69 -17.53 12.87
CA LEU A 163 -11.69 -18.63 11.90
C LEU A 163 -10.76 -18.34 10.71
N THR A 164 -10.75 -17.11 10.20
CA THR A 164 -9.94 -16.71 9.05
C THR A 164 -8.44 -16.71 9.39
N TRP A 165 -8.04 -16.26 10.59
CA TRP A 165 -6.67 -16.38 11.07
C TRP A 165 -6.24 -17.83 11.34
N ASN A 166 -7.08 -18.60 12.04
CA ASN A 166 -6.78 -20.00 12.34
C ASN A 166 -6.67 -20.85 11.07
N ALA A 167 -7.45 -20.56 10.02
CA ALA A 167 -7.33 -21.26 8.74
C ALA A 167 -5.93 -21.13 8.14
N ILE A 168 -5.38 -19.91 8.09
CA ILE A 168 -4.02 -19.68 7.58
C ILE A 168 -2.97 -20.25 8.53
N ALA A 169 -3.14 -20.13 9.85
CA ALA A 169 -2.21 -20.71 10.80
C ALA A 169 -2.16 -22.24 10.71
N CYS A 170 -3.28 -22.92 10.43
CA CYS A 170 -3.30 -24.34 10.15
C CYS A 170 -2.48 -24.71 8.91
N GLU A 171 -2.51 -23.90 7.86
CA GLU A 171 -1.66 -24.10 6.67
C GLU A 171 -0.17 -23.94 7.00
N VAL A 172 0.18 -22.95 7.84
CA VAL A 172 1.54 -22.73 8.35
C VAL A 172 2.01 -23.90 9.22
N ALA A 173 1.18 -24.36 10.16
CA ALA A 173 1.45 -25.52 11.01
C ALA A 173 1.69 -26.77 10.16
N ALA A 174 0.81 -27.04 9.19
CA ALA A 174 0.96 -28.18 8.29
C ALA A 174 2.22 -28.09 7.43
N ALA A 175 2.66 -26.89 7.03
CA ALA A 175 3.92 -26.68 6.33
C ALA A 175 5.13 -26.95 7.23
N ALA A 176 5.08 -26.52 8.50
CA ALA A 176 6.11 -26.80 9.50
C ALA A 176 6.23 -28.30 9.81
N ASP A 177 5.11 -29.02 9.97
CA ASP A 177 5.09 -30.45 10.25
C ASP A 177 5.71 -31.31 9.14
N ARG A 178 5.70 -30.82 7.89
CA ARG A 178 6.33 -31.49 6.74
C ARG A 178 7.82 -31.20 6.61
N ALA A 179 8.33 -30.20 7.32
CA ALA A 179 9.70 -29.74 7.20
C ALA A 179 10.64 -30.50 8.18
N PRO A 180 11.90 -30.74 7.82
CA PRO A 180 12.88 -31.34 8.73
C PRO A 180 13.13 -30.45 9.96
N GLU A 181 13.18 -29.13 9.75
CA GLU A 181 13.21 -28.11 10.81
C GLU A 181 12.16 -27.03 10.52
N ILE A 182 11.56 -26.42 11.56
CA ILE A 182 10.52 -25.39 11.42
C ILE A 182 11.00 -24.20 10.57
N GLU A 183 12.27 -23.82 10.73
CA GLU A 183 12.92 -22.73 10.01
C GLU A 183 13.06 -23.01 8.51
N SER A 184 13.07 -24.29 8.12
CA SER A 184 13.16 -24.74 6.71
C SER A 184 11.81 -24.86 6.01
N ALA A 185 10.71 -24.62 6.73
CA ALA A 185 9.36 -24.80 6.21
C ALA A 185 9.07 -23.87 5.02
N VAL A 186 8.60 -24.47 3.91
CA VAL A 186 8.12 -23.74 2.75
C VAL A 186 6.65 -23.38 2.98
N LEU A 187 6.40 -22.12 3.35
CA LEU A 187 5.06 -21.64 3.61
C LEU A 187 4.26 -21.45 2.30
N PRO A 188 2.94 -21.69 2.31
CA PRO A 188 2.07 -21.52 1.13
C PRO A 188 1.69 -20.05 0.85
N LEU A 189 2.35 -19.11 1.53
CA LEU A 189 2.09 -17.69 1.49
C LEU A 189 3.38 -16.89 1.70
N ARG A 190 3.30 -15.59 1.46
CA ARG A 190 4.31 -14.62 1.88
C ARG A 190 3.65 -13.60 2.79
N ALA A 191 4.44 -13.01 3.67
CA ALA A 191 3.96 -12.03 4.64
C ALA A 191 5.12 -11.16 5.09
N ARG A 192 4.81 -9.94 5.55
CA ARG A 192 5.75 -9.11 6.29
C ARG A 192 6.14 -9.82 7.59
N ILE A 193 7.30 -9.46 8.16
CA ILE A 193 7.92 -10.24 9.24
C ILE A 193 6.99 -10.34 10.45
N SER A 194 6.34 -9.23 10.84
CA SER A 194 5.36 -9.23 11.93
C SER A 194 4.20 -10.19 11.70
N VAL A 195 3.59 -10.19 10.51
CA VAL A 195 2.50 -11.11 10.18
C VAL A 195 2.98 -12.57 10.16
N ARG A 196 4.17 -12.83 9.60
CA ARG A 196 4.77 -14.17 9.59
C ARG A 196 5.04 -14.69 11.00
N ALA A 197 5.60 -13.84 11.88
CA ALA A 197 5.88 -14.19 13.27
C ALA A 197 4.60 -14.46 14.06
N GLY A 198 3.57 -13.59 13.94
CA GLY A 198 2.27 -13.80 14.57
C GLY A 198 1.58 -15.09 14.11
N LEU A 199 1.62 -15.40 12.81
CA LEU A 199 1.12 -16.66 12.27
C LEU A 199 1.90 -17.88 12.79
N GLY A 200 3.22 -17.77 12.91
CA GLY A 200 4.06 -18.80 13.50
C GLY A 200 3.70 -19.06 14.97
N ASN A 201 3.50 -17.99 15.75
CA ASN A 201 3.05 -18.09 17.13
C ASN A 201 1.66 -18.75 17.23
N LEU A 202 0.71 -18.36 16.36
CA LEU A 202 -0.63 -18.94 16.34
C LEU A 202 -0.59 -20.43 15.95
N ALA A 203 0.21 -20.79 14.96
CA ALA A 203 0.46 -22.16 14.53
C ALA A 203 1.10 -23.02 15.63
N ALA A 204 1.95 -22.43 16.46
CA ALA A 204 2.53 -23.07 17.65
C ALA A 204 1.57 -23.16 18.85
N GLY A 205 0.33 -22.68 18.72
CA GLY A 205 -0.71 -22.81 19.74
C GLY A 205 -0.86 -21.63 20.69
N LEU A 206 -0.09 -20.54 20.52
CA LEU A 206 -0.35 -19.30 21.23
C LEU A 206 -1.68 -18.69 20.79
N ARG A 207 -2.22 -17.77 21.59
CA ARG A 207 -3.46 -17.04 21.29
C ARG A 207 -3.25 -15.54 21.48
N PRO A 208 -3.97 -14.68 20.75
CA PRO A 208 -3.97 -13.25 21.00
C PRO A 208 -4.31 -12.93 22.47
N PRO A 209 -3.68 -11.92 23.10
CA PRO A 209 -2.71 -11.02 22.51
C PRO A 209 -1.28 -11.57 22.43
N ALA A 210 -0.97 -12.73 23.03
CA ALA A 210 0.40 -13.26 23.08
C ALA A 210 1.01 -13.49 21.68
N THR A 211 0.21 -13.85 20.68
CA THR A 211 0.69 -14.01 19.30
C THR A 211 1.26 -12.72 18.71
N GLY A 212 0.63 -11.58 18.99
CA GLY A 212 1.07 -10.26 18.54
C GLY A 212 2.05 -9.57 19.49
N HIS A 213 1.95 -9.82 20.80
CA HIS A 213 2.84 -9.26 21.83
C HIS A 213 4.22 -9.94 21.82
N ASP A 214 4.27 -11.27 21.78
CA ASP A 214 5.52 -12.04 21.75
C ASP A 214 6.08 -12.13 20.31
N ASN A 215 6.09 -10.98 19.63
CA ASN A 215 6.50 -10.80 18.25
C ASN A 215 7.60 -9.74 18.19
N PRO A 216 8.81 -10.02 17.67
CA PRO A 216 9.88 -9.01 17.59
C PRO A 216 9.52 -7.76 16.78
N HIS A 217 8.49 -7.85 15.95
CA HIS A 217 8.02 -6.79 15.06
C HIS A 217 6.59 -6.35 15.40
N TYR A 218 6.18 -6.44 16.67
CA TYR A 218 4.81 -6.15 17.13
C TYR A 218 4.33 -4.71 16.82
N PHE A 219 5.24 -3.77 16.61
CA PHE A 219 4.94 -2.33 16.44
C PHE A 219 4.73 -1.93 14.97
N ASP A 220 4.67 -2.90 14.05
CA ASP A 220 4.54 -2.67 12.63
C ASP A 220 3.14 -2.18 12.22
N ASP A 221 3.07 -1.50 11.09
CA ASP A 221 1.84 -1.00 10.45
C ASP A 221 1.04 -2.08 9.69
N ALA A 222 1.44 -3.37 9.72
CA ALA A 222 0.78 -4.39 8.92
C ALA A 222 -0.68 -4.67 9.31
N ALA A 223 -1.08 -4.35 10.54
CA ALA A 223 -2.49 -4.39 10.93
C ALA A 223 -3.29 -3.18 10.41
N CYS A 224 -2.65 -2.06 10.12
CA CYS A 224 -3.31 -0.82 9.69
C CYS A 224 -4.04 -1.00 8.36
N VAL A 225 -3.43 -1.70 7.39
CA VAL A 225 -4.06 -1.94 6.07
C VAL A 225 -5.29 -2.85 6.15
N ARG A 226 -5.28 -3.81 7.08
CA ARG A 226 -6.43 -4.68 7.35
C ARG A 226 -7.53 -3.92 8.08
N ALA A 227 -7.15 -3.09 9.05
CA ALA A 227 -8.06 -2.24 9.81
C ALA A 227 -8.86 -1.30 8.92
N CYS A 228 -8.28 -0.85 7.79
CA CYS A 228 -9.00 -0.06 6.80
C CYS A 228 -10.28 -0.75 6.33
N VAL A 229 -10.22 -2.04 6.00
CA VAL A 229 -11.38 -2.79 5.53
C VAL A 229 -12.31 -3.17 6.67
N LEU A 230 -11.79 -3.50 7.85
CA LEU A 230 -12.61 -3.83 9.03
C LEU A 230 -13.54 -2.67 9.46
N ALA A 231 -13.18 -1.42 9.16
CA ALA A 231 -14.03 -0.25 9.39
C ALA A 231 -15.40 -0.34 8.71
N VAL A 232 -15.51 -1.09 7.60
CA VAL A 232 -16.77 -1.34 6.86
C VAL A 232 -17.83 -2.03 7.73
N ALA A 233 -17.42 -2.72 8.80
CA ALA A 233 -18.33 -3.36 9.74
C ALA A 233 -19.11 -2.35 10.61
N HIS A 234 -18.56 -1.15 10.82
CA HIS A 234 -19.07 -0.11 11.71
C HIS A 234 -19.00 1.31 11.09
N PRO A 235 -19.63 1.58 9.93
CA PRO A 235 -19.66 2.92 9.35
C PRO A 235 -20.32 3.91 10.32
N GLY A 236 -19.68 5.06 10.53
CA GLY A 236 -20.16 6.11 11.42
C GLY A 236 -19.95 5.86 12.92
N ASP A 237 -19.38 4.72 13.33
CA ASP A 237 -19.02 4.45 14.73
C ASP A 237 -17.51 4.19 14.88
N PRO A 238 -16.71 5.25 15.09
CA PRO A 238 -15.25 5.15 15.19
C PRO A 238 -14.79 4.27 16.34
N ARG A 239 -15.51 4.29 17.46
CA ARG A 239 -15.14 3.52 18.65
C ARG A 239 -15.30 2.03 18.39
N LEU A 240 -16.43 1.60 17.84
CA LEU A 240 -16.64 0.18 17.50
C LEU A 240 -15.69 -0.29 16.38
N ALA A 241 -15.41 0.57 15.40
CA ALA A 241 -14.42 0.27 14.36
C ALA A 241 -13.02 0.06 14.95
N ALA A 242 -12.58 0.92 15.87
CA ALA A 242 -11.31 0.80 16.56
C ALA A 242 -11.25 -0.45 17.46
N GLU A 243 -12.33 -0.80 18.17
CA GLU A 243 -12.41 -2.01 18.99
C GLU A 243 -12.32 -3.30 18.16
N LEU A 244 -12.91 -3.30 16.96
CA LEU A 244 -12.81 -4.43 16.03
C LEU A 244 -11.42 -4.54 15.42
N ALA A 245 -10.83 -3.41 15.00
CA ALA A 245 -9.48 -3.36 14.47
C ALA A 245 -8.44 -3.84 15.49
N GLU A 246 -8.59 -3.47 16.77
CA GLU A 246 -7.74 -3.98 17.85
C GLU A 246 -7.87 -5.50 18.02
N PHE A 247 -9.08 -6.04 17.91
CA PHE A 247 -9.30 -7.48 18.00
C PHE A 247 -8.55 -8.26 16.90
N ASP A 248 -8.54 -7.76 15.66
CA ASP A 248 -7.72 -8.33 14.58
C ASP A 248 -6.22 -8.08 14.79
N ALA A 249 -5.83 -6.85 15.15
CA ALA A 249 -4.44 -6.45 15.20
C ALA A 249 -3.63 -7.32 16.19
N ARG A 250 -4.22 -7.68 17.34
CA ARG A 250 -3.60 -8.53 18.38
C ARG A 250 -3.15 -9.91 17.92
N TYR A 251 -3.56 -10.37 16.74
CA TYR A 251 -3.02 -11.60 16.14
C TYR A 251 -1.57 -11.46 15.72
N THR A 252 -1.15 -10.25 15.33
CA THR A 252 0.15 -10.01 14.70
C THR A 252 0.92 -8.85 15.32
N GLN A 253 0.25 -7.93 15.99
CA GLN A 253 0.80 -6.68 16.50
C GLN A 253 0.46 -6.47 17.97
N ASP A 254 1.17 -5.53 18.58
CA ASP A 254 0.92 -4.94 19.90
C ASP A 254 1.37 -3.46 19.92
N GLY A 255 1.11 -2.73 20.99
CA GLY A 255 1.59 -1.34 21.13
C GLY A 255 1.22 -0.44 19.95
N ASP A 256 2.21 0.24 19.36
CA ASP A 256 2.01 1.20 18.26
C ASP A 256 1.37 0.57 17.01
N GLY A 257 1.61 -0.72 16.74
CA GLY A 257 0.96 -1.44 15.64
C GLY A 257 -0.56 -1.61 15.85
N VAL A 258 -0.97 -1.84 17.10
CA VAL A 258 -2.40 -1.87 17.48
C VAL A 258 -2.99 -0.47 17.49
N HIS A 259 -2.29 0.53 18.04
CA HIS A 259 -2.75 1.91 18.04
C HIS A 259 -2.95 2.46 16.62
N GLY A 260 -2.03 2.15 15.70
CA GLY A 260 -2.15 2.52 14.29
C GLY A 260 -3.38 1.90 13.63
N ALA A 261 -3.64 0.61 13.88
CA ALA A 261 -4.82 -0.08 13.36
C ALA A 261 -6.12 0.55 13.87
N ARG A 262 -6.19 0.86 15.17
CA ARG A 262 -7.34 1.57 15.77
C ARG A 262 -7.58 2.92 15.12
N ALA A 263 -6.53 3.72 14.96
CA ALA A 263 -6.61 5.05 14.37
C ALA A 263 -7.11 5.02 12.93
N MET A 264 -6.57 4.14 12.09
CA MET A 264 -7.00 4.02 10.70
C MET A 264 -8.46 3.55 10.58
N ALA A 265 -8.90 2.60 11.41
CA ALA A 265 -10.29 2.16 11.42
C ALA A 265 -11.25 3.26 11.89
N ALA A 266 -10.88 4.04 12.91
CA ALA A 266 -11.66 5.16 13.41
C ALA A 266 -11.86 6.26 12.35
N ALA A 267 -10.78 6.64 11.65
CA ALA A 267 -10.86 7.60 10.54
C ALA A 267 -11.75 7.10 9.41
N LEU A 268 -11.57 5.84 8.99
CA LEU A 268 -12.32 5.28 7.87
C LEU A 268 -13.79 5.04 8.21
N ALA A 269 -14.13 4.73 9.45
CA ALA A 269 -15.53 4.64 9.88
C ALA A 269 -16.28 5.96 9.60
N LEU A 270 -15.66 7.12 9.84
CA LEU A 270 -16.24 8.42 9.51
C LEU A 270 -16.22 8.73 8.02
N ALA A 271 -15.12 8.43 7.33
CA ALA A 271 -15.02 8.65 5.88
C ALA A 271 -16.09 7.87 5.10
N LEU A 272 -16.42 6.65 5.54
CA LEU A 272 -17.44 5.79 4.94
C LEU A 272 -18.86 6.35 5.06
N VAL A 273 -19.11 7.28 5.98
CA VAL A 273 -20.40 8.01 6.11
C VAL A 273 -20.30 9.47 5.65
N GLY A 274 -19.21 9.83 4.96
CA GLY A 274 -19.05 11.12 4.30
C GLY A 274 -18.65 12.29 5.19
N ALA A 275 -18.08 12.01 6.37
CA ALA A 275 -17.46 13.07 7.17
C ALA A 275 -16.31 13.76 6.42
N ASP A 276 -16.03 15.01 6.78
CA ASP A 276 -14.91 15.75 6.20
C ASP A 276 -13.53 15.18 6.65
N PRO A 277 -12.44 15.50 5.93
CA PRO A 277 -11.11 14.98 6.25
C PRO A 277 -10.63 15.31 7.67
N ASP A 278 -10.96 16.50 8.20
CA ASP A 278 -10.51 16.94 9.52
C ASP A 278 -11.19 16.13 10.63
N ALA A 279 -12.49 15.84 10.49
CA ALA A 279 -13.22 14.96 11.39
C ALA A 279 -12.66 13.53 11.39
N CYS A 280 -12.32 13.00 10.21
CA CYS A 280 -11.70 11.68 10.09
C CYS A 280 -10.34 11.63 10.79
N VAL A 281 -9.48 12.63 10.56
CA VAL A 281 -8.16 12.73 11.20
C VAL A 281 -8.27 12.93 12.71
N ALA A 282 -9.25 13.72 13.17
CA ALA A 282 -9.52 13.88 14.60
C ALA A 282 -9.95 12.55 15.27
N ALA A 283 -10.76 11.74 14.60
CA ALA A 283 -11.14 10.42 15.07
C ALA A 283 -9.93 9.47 15.16
N ALA A 284 -9.03 9.48 14.16
CA ALA A 284 -7.78 8.76 14.25
C ALA A 284 -6.93 9.20 15.45
N LEU A 285 -6.75 10.52 15.63
CA LEU A 285 -5.92 11.07 16.69
C LEU A 285 -6.42 10.72 18.10
N ALA A 286 -7.74 10.56 18.28
CA ALA A 286 -8.34 10.14 19.54
C ALA A 286 -7.93 8.72 19.96
N GLU A 287 -7.55 7.86 19.00
CA GLU A 287 -7.08 6.50 19.25
C GLU A 287 -5.56 6.40 19.52
N LEU A 288 -4.84 7.52 19.45
CA LEU A 288 -3.37 7.60 19.58
C LEU A 288 -2.94 8.26 20.91
N PRO A 289 -2.56 7.47 21.94
CA PRO A 289 -2.23 8.00 23.26
C PRO A 289 -1.01 8.93 23.26
N GLU A 290 -1.08 10.06 23.95
CA GLU A 290 -0.06 11.13 23.91
C GLU A 290 1.36 10.73 24.32
N HIS A 291 1.49 9.73 25.19
CA HIS A 291 2.76 9.29 25.73
C HIS A 291 3.48 8.27 24.84
N THR A 292 2.78 7.70 23.87
CA THR A 292 3.33 6.75 22.89
C THR A 292 4.13 7.48 21.81
N GLU A 293 4.98 6.76 21.08
CA GLU A 293 5.72 7.35 19.98
C GLU A 293 4.80 7.71 18.81
N ILE A 294 3.93 6.79 18.40
CA ILE A 294 2.90 7.06 17.40
C ILE A 294 2.04 8.28 17.74
N GLY A 295 1.66 8.47 19.01
CA GLY A 295 0.86 9.61 19.44
C GLY A 295 1.62 10.94 19.37
N ARG A 296 2.90 10.96 19.74
CA ARG A 296 3.75 12.16 19.61
C ARG A 296 3.99 12.51 18.14
N ASN A 297 4.36 11.51 17.34
CA ASN A 297 4.64 11.69 15.91
C ASN A 297 3.38 12.12 15.15
N ALA A 298 2.21 11.57 15.45
CA ALA A 298 0.95 11.99 14.82
C ALA A 298 0.64 13.47 15.06
N ARG A 299 0.78 13.94 16.31
CA ARG A 299 0.56 15.36 16.64
C ARG A 299 1.58 16.26 15.95
N HIS A 300 2.86 15.89 15.97
CA HIS A 300 3.92 16.64 15.30
C HIS A 300 3.71 16.71 13.78
N ALA A 301 3.40 15.58 13.14
CA ALA A 301 3.15 15.51 11.70
C ALA A 301 1.93 16.37 11.28
N LEU A 302 0.87 16.37 12.09
CA LEU A 302 -0.32 17.20 11.85
C LEU A 302 -0.04 18.69 12.06
N GLU A 303 0.81 19.06 13.02
CA GLU A 303 1.27 20.45 13.19
C GLU A 303 2.05 20.93 11.96
N LEU A 304 2.96 20.10 11.44
CA LEU A 304 3.69 20.38 10.19
C LEU A 304 2.72 20.52 9.00
N ALA A 305 1.73 19.64 8.90
CA ALA A 305 0.74 19.68 7.81
C ALA A 305 -0.07 20.98 7.79
N ARG A 306 -0.45 21.53 8.95
CA ARG A 306 -1.19 22.81 9.03
C ARG A 306 -0.38 24.02 8.55
N GLY A 307 0.95 23.93 8.61
CA GLY A 307 1.85 25.00 8.17
C GLY A 307 2.36 24.85 6.74
N ALA A 308 2.02 23.76 6.04
CA ALA A 308 2.52 23.46 4.70
C ALA A 308 1.60 24.00 3.60
N ASP A 309 2.18 24.56 2.54
CA ASP A 309 1.43 25.09 1.39
C ASP A 309 0.79 23.99 0.52
N SER A 310 1.33 22.77 0.56
CA SER A 310 0.83 21.62 -0.19
C SER A 310 1.35 20.30 0.40
N ALA A 311 0.71 19.17 0.02
CA ALA A 311 1.18 17.84 0.39
C ALA A 311 2.62 17.56 -0.08
N PHE A 312 3.01 18.05 -1.26
CA PHE A 312 4.38 17.87 -1.77
C PHE A 312 5.40 18.72 -1.00
N ALA A 313 5.04 19.95 -0.62
CA ALA A 313 5.90 20.81 0.21
C ALA A 313 6.14 20.25 1.63
N LEU A 314 5.24 19.39 2.11
CA LEU A 314 5.33 18.74 3.41
C LEU A 314 6.38 17.61 3.46
N ILE A 315 6.73 17.01 2.31
CA ILE A 315 7.61 15.83 2.24
C ILE A 315 8.95 16.02 2.97
N PRO A 316 9.73 17.11 2.75
CA PRO A 316 11.02 17.25 3.43
C PRO A 316 10.89 17.42 4.94
N LEU A 317 9.77 17.95 5.43
CA LEU A 317 9.52 18.09 6.87
C LEU A 317 9.21 16.73 7.50
N LEU A 318 8.37 15.92 6.85
CA LEU A 318 8.07 14.57 7.33
C LEU A 318 9.31 13.66 7.27
N GLU A 319 10.07 13.69 6.18
CA GLU A 319 11.29 12.90 6.01
C GLU A 319 12.33 13.20 7.10
N HIS A 320 12.49 14.47 7.50
CA HIS A 320 13.53 14.85 8.45
C HIS A 320 13.09 14.89 9.91
N GLN A 321 11.79 14.94 10.20
CA GLN A 321 11.29 15.17 11.58
C GLN A 321 10.38 14.08 12.11
N ILE A 322 9.84 13.21 11.25
CA ILE A 322 9.00 12.09 11.66
C ILE A 322 9.67 10.77 11.32
N VAL A 323 10.29 10.71 10.15
CA VAL A 323 10.89 9.51 9.60
C VAL A 323 12.31 9.35 10.17
N ASP A 324 12.55 8.39 11.06
CA ASP A 324 13.88 8.18 11.62
C ASP A 324 14.76 7.32 10.69
N HIS A 325 15.99 7.75 10.44
CA HIS A 325 17.00 7.04 9.63
C HIS A 325 18.07 6.34 10.47
N VAL A 326 17.93 6.29 11.81
CA VAL A 326 18.87 5.60 12.70
C VAL A 326 18.86 4.08 12.48
N TYR A 327 17.74 3.49 12.05
CA TYR A 327 17.62 2.05 11.80
C TYR A 327 16.99 1.75 10.42
N SER A 328 17.42 0.67 9.76
CA SER A 328 16.92 0.28 8.43
C SER A 328 15.57 -0.43 8.54
N TYR A 329 14.56 0.32 8.95
CA TYR A 329 13.23 -0.24 9.25
C TYR A 329 12.14 0.73 8.84
N GLY A 330 11.36 0.36 7.81
CA GLY A 330 10.44 1.26 7.11
C GLY A 330 8.96 0.97 7.25
N ILE A 331 8.59 0.22 8.30
CA ILE A 331 7.22 -0.27 8.49
C ILE A 331 6.71 -0.03 9.91
N ALA A 332 7.35 0.89 10.66
CA ALA A 332 6.91 1.21 12.00
C ALA A 332 5.62 2.05 11.96
N ALA A 333 4.57 1.57 12.63
CA ALA A 333 3.28 2.27 12.67
C ALA A 333 3.39 3.69 13.24
N ALA A 334 4.37 3.90 14.13
CA ALA A 334 4.72 5.19 14.72
C ALA A 334 5.14 6.28 13.73
N GLU A 335 5.38 5.94 12.47
CA GLU A 335 5.82 6.86 11.44
C GLU A 335 4.87 6.81 10.25
N THR A 336 4.49 5.61 9.81
CA THR A 336 3.57 5.40 8.68
C THR A 336 2.22 6.05 8.90
N VAL A 337 1.58 5.83 10.05
CA VAL A 337 0.23 6.36 10.34
C VAL A 337 0.27 7.89 10.46
N PRO A 338 1.18 8.51 11.23
CA PRO A 338 1.37 9.96 11.24
C PRO A 338 1.56 10.58 9.85
N VAL A 339 2.42 9.99 9.02
CA VAL A 339 2.67 10.47 7.65
C VAL A 339 1.40 10.41 6.81
N ALA A 340 0.67 9.30 6.83
CA ALA A 340 -0.55 9.15 6.06
C ALA A 340 -1.62 10.19 6.47
N LEU A 341 -1.83 10.38 7.78
CA LEU A 341 -2.77 11.37 8.30
C LEU A 341 -2.37 12.80 7.91
N ALA A 342 -1.09 13.15 8.06
CA ALA A 342 -0.58 14.47 7.72
C ALA A 342 -0.73 14.81 6.22
N LEU A 343 -0.48 13.84 5.34
CA LEU A 343 -0.64 14.01 3.90
C LEU A 343 -2.13 14.07 3.48
N VAL A 344 -3.01 13.34 4.16
CA VAL A 344 -4.47 13.49 3.97
C VAL A 344 -4.93 14.89 4.37
N THR A 345 -4.43 15.42 5.50
CA THR A 345 -4.72 16.79 5.94
C THR A 345 -4.20 17.82 4.94
N ALA A 346 -2.91 17.75 4.56
CA ALA A 346 -2.30 18.73 3.66
C ALA A 346 -2.87 18.71 2.22
N SER A 347 -3.38 17.56 1.78
CA SER A 347 -4.08 17.43 0.48
C SER A 347 -5.57 17.77 0.56
N GLY A 348 -6.13 18.06 1.74
CA GLY A 348 -7.57 18.23 1.93
C GLY A 348 -8.37 17.01 1.46
N GLY A 349 -7.86 15.80 1.67
CA GLY A 349 -8.50 14.55 1.26
C GLY A 349 -8.38 14.21 -0.24
N ARG A 350 -7.62 14.97 -1.04
CA ARG A 350 -7.47 14.72 -2.48
C ARG A 350 -6.46 13.60 -2.75
N ILE A 351 -6.96 12.45 -3.21
CA ILE A 351 -6.13 11.26 -3.49
C ILE A 351 -4.98 11.54 -4.48
N GLY A 352 -5.24 12.36 -5.50
CA GLY A 352 -4.25 12.72 -6.53
C GLY A 352 -3.06 13.54 -6.01
N GLU A 353 -3.16 14.09 -4.79
CA GLU A 353 -2.06 14.78 -4.11
C GLU A 353 -1.48 13.94 -2.96
N ALA A 354 -2.33 13.28 -2.17
CA ALA A 354 -1.90 12.50 -1.01
C ALA A 354 -1.03 11.29 -1.38
N VAL A 355 -1.47 10.46 -2.34
CA VAL A 355 -0.79 9.20 -2.70
C VAL A 355 0.59 9.46 -3.32
N PRO A 356 0.75 10.35 -4.32
CA PRO A 356 2.06 10.62 -4.89
C PRO A 356 3.03 11.22 -3.86
N ALA A 357 2.55 12.10 -2.97
CA ALA A 357 3.39 12.67 -1.92
C ALA A 357 3.86 11.62 -0.91
N ALA A 358 2.98 10.68 -0.52
CA ALA A 358 3.34 9.57 0.35
C ALA A 358 4.37 8.64 -0.31
N ALA A 359 4.23 8.37 -1.61
CA ALA A 359 5.14 7.50 -2.35
C ALA A 359 6.57 8.07 -2.46
N CYS A 360 6.75 9.38 -2.30
CA CYS A 360 8.07 10.03 -2.26
C CYS A 360 8.82 9.81 -0.94
N LEU A 361 8.14 9.42 0.14
CA LEU A 361 8.76 9.13 1.45
C LEU A 361 9.24 7.67 1.47
N SER A 362 10.38 7.44 0.82
CA SER A 362 10.87 6.10 0.46
C SER A 362 10.87 5.06 1.60
N ARG A 363 11.12 5.50 2.83
CA ARG A 363 11.21 4.61 3.99
C ARG A 363 9.83 4.06 4.38
N VAL A 364 8.78 4.86 4.33
CA VAL A 364 7.39 4.46 4.65
C VAL A 364 6.54 4.21 3.40
N ALA A 365 7.17 4.15 2.22
CA ALA A 365 6.50 4.07 0.93
C ALA A 365 5.79 2.73 0.67
N ASP A 366 5.91 1.74 1.55
CA ASP A 366 5.12 0.51 1.44
C ASP A 366 3.66 0.80 1.81
N SER A 367 3.41 1.14 3.08
CA SER A 367 2.07 1.28 3.62
C SER A 367 1.55 2.71 3.72
N ALA A 368 2.39 3.75 3.83
CA ALA A 368 1.89 5.13 3.96
C ALA A 368 1.04 5.56 2.75
N PRO A 369 1.43 5.28 1.49
CA PRO A 369 0.59 5.56 0.34
C PRO A 369 -0.70 4.73 0.34
N ALA A 370 -0.65 3.47 0.76
CA ALA A 370 -1.82 2.60 0.87
C ALA A 370 -2.83 3.12 1.91
N LEU A 371 -2.37 3.54 3.09
CA LEU A 371 -3.22 4.11 4.15
C LEU A 371 -3.81 5.47 3.73
N ALA A 372 -2.99 6.35 3.13
CA ALA A 372 -3.45 7.63 2.60
C ALA A 372 -4.46 7.43 1.45
N GLY A 373 -4.20 6.47 0.56
CA GLY A 373 -5.07 6.08 -0.54
C GLY A 373 -6.39 5.51 -0.06
N ALA A 374 -6.38 4.65 0.97
CA ALA A 374 -7.61 4.12 1.58
C ALA A 374 -8.49 5.24 2.12
N LEU A 375 -7.91 6.16 2.90
CA LEU A 375 -8.65 7.26 3.53
C LEU A 375 -9.16 8.28 2.50
N THR A 376 -8.29 8.78 1.61
CA THR A 376 -8.70 9.72 0.55
C THR A 376 -9.65 9.09 -0.47
N GLY A 377 -9.49 7.80 -0.76
CA GLY A 377 -10.40 7.02 -1.60
C GLY A 377 -11.79 6.88 -0.98
N ALA A 378 -11.89 6.60 0.32
CA ALA A 378 -13.17 6.56 1.03
C ALA A 378 -13.85 7.95 1.08
N LEU A 379 -13.06 9.01 1.30
CA LEU A 379 -13.52 10.41 1.31
C LEU A 379 -14.06 10.85 -0.05
N GLY A 380 -13.36 10.54 -1.15
CA GLY A 380 -13.75 10.93 -2.51
C GLY A 380 -14.69 9.96 -3.23
N GLY A 381 -14.79 8.71 -2.76
CA GLY A 381 -15.48 7.62 -3.43
C GLY A 381 -14.78 7.13 -4.72
N GLY A 382 -15.30 6.07 -5.33
CA GLY A 382 -14.73 5.42 -6.50
C GLY A 382 -14.58 6.34 -7.71
N ALA A 383 -15.44 7.36 -7.84
CA ALA A 383 -15.36 8.36 -8.91
C ALA A 383 -14.16 9.31 -8.76
N ALA A 384 -13.59 9.45 -7.55
CA ALA A 384 -12.39 10.25 -7.33
C ALA A 384 -11.09 9.53 -7.79
N ILE A 385 -11.15 8.22 -8.02
CA ILE A 385 -10.01 7.43 -8.49
C ILE A 385 -9.81 7.65 -10.00
N PRO A 386 -8.63 8.11 -10.46
CA PRO A 386 -8.34 8.25 -11.88
C PRO A 386 -8.54 6.94 -12.63
N ALA A 387 -9.10 6.99 -13.85
CA ALA A 387 -9.39 5.80 -14.64
C ALA A 387 -8.16 4.90 -14.88
N SER A 388 -7.01 5.50 -15.16
CA SER A 388 -5.76 4.74 -15.35
C SER A 388 -5.30 4.01 -14.08
N TRP A 389 -5.57 4.57 -12.90
CA TRP A 389 -5.25 3.94 -11.61
C TRP A 389 -6.24 2.81 -11.35
N ARG A 390 -7.53 3.04 -11.57
CA ARG A 390 -8.55 1.99 -11.49
C ARG A 390 -8.19 0.81 -12.38
N ASP A 391 -7.91 1.04 -13.65
CA ASP A 391 -7.65 -0.03 -14.62
C ASP A 391 -6.39 -0.85 -14.25
N SER A 392 -5.37 -0.18 -13.71
CA SER A 392 -4.12 -0.83 -13.30
C SER A 392 -4.24 -1.54 -11.94
N CYS A 393 -5.09 -1.03 -11.05
CA CYS A 393 -5.10 -1.43 -9.64
C CYS A 393 -6.32 -2.26 -9.22
N ARG A 394 -7.26 -2.52 -10.13
CA ARG A 394 -8.52 -3.22 -9.85
C ARG A 394 -8.38 -4.69 -9.48
N VAL A 395 -7.36 -5.38 -9.97
CA VAL A 395 -7.24 -6.85 -9.87
C VAL A 395 -6.02 -7.25 -9.05
N LEU A 396 -6.23 -8.10 -8.04
CA LEU A 396 -5.16 -8.59 -7.18
C LEU A 396 -4.21 -9.58 -7.89
N SER A 397 -2.93 -9.49 -7.55
CA SER A 397 -1.87 -10.27 -8.19
C SER A 397 -1.72 -11.70 -7.64
N GLY A 398 -2.09 -11.91 -6.36
CA GLY A 398 -1.78 -13.10 -5.56
C GLY A 398 -0.27 -13.27 -5.31
N CYS A 399 0.45 -12.18 -5.06
CA CYS A 399 1.89 -12.20 -4.79
C CYS A 399 2.26 -12.55 -3.35
N VAL A 400 1.29 -12.49 -2.43
CA VAL A 400 1.43 -12.95 -1.04
C VAL A 400 0.45 -14.05 -0.68
N LEU A 401 -0.79 -13.98 -1.14
CA LEU A 401 -1.83 -14.99 -0.93
C LEU A 401 -2.29 -15.52 -2.31
N PRO A 402 -1.72 -16.63 -2.82
CA PRO A 402 -1.99 -17.10 -4.19
C PRO A 402 -3.46 -17.36 -4.50
N ARG A 403 -4.26 -17.71 -3.50
CA ARG A 403 -5.71 -17.91 -3.62
C ARG A 403 -6.50 -16.64 -3.95
N LEU A 404 -5.90 -15.46 -3.77
CA LEU A 404 -6.51 -14.16 -4.08
C LEU A 404 -6.17 -13.67 -5.51
N THR A 405 -5.36 -14.39 -6.28
CA THR A 405 -5.06 -14.03 -7.67
C THR A 405 -6.35 -13.82 -8.47
N GLY A 406 -6.47 -12.68 -9.13
CA GLY A 406 -7.62 -12.39 -10.00
C GLY A 406 -8.83 -11.84 -9.27
N THR A 407 -8.77 -11.62 -7.96
CA THR A 407 -9.86 -10.95 -7.20
C THR A 407 -10.06 -9.54 -7.74
N ASP A 408 -11.30 -9.22 -8.12
CA ASP A 408 -11.72 -7.89 -8.56
C ASP A 408 -12.15 -7.06 -7.35
N LEU A 409 -11.46 -5.94 -7.09
CA LEU A 409 -11.72 -5.08 -5.95
C LEU A 409 -13.04 -4.30 -6.06
N VAL A 410 -13.56 -4.10 -7.27
CA VAL A 410 -14.88 -3.48 -7.46
C VAL A 410 -15.97 -4.49 -7.08
N GLU A 411 -15.86 -5.73 -7.54
CA GLU A 411 -16.79 -6.80 -7.14
C GLU A 411 -16.72 -7.06 -5.63
N LEU A 412 -15.51 -7.05 -5.05
CA LEU A 412 -15.34 -7.18 -3.60
C LEU A 412 -16.03 -6.04 -2.83
N ALA A 413 -15.97 -4.81 -3.34
CA ALA A 413 -16.68 -3.68 -2.73
C ALA A 413 -18.19 -3.89 -2.76
N GLU A 414 -18.76 -4.32 -3.89
CA GLU A 414 -20.19 -4.61 -4.04
C GLU A 414 -20.65 -5.71 -3.06
N LEU A 415 -19.84 -6.76 -2.89
CA LEU A 415 -20.11 -7.81 -1.90
C LEU A 415 -20.08 -7.28 -0.47
N LEU A 416 -19.10 -6.46 -0.12
CA LEU A 416 -19.00 -5.87 1.22
C LEU A 416 -20.18 -4.95 1.53
N GLU A 417 -20.61 -4.13 0.57
CA GLU A 417 -21.83 -3.32 0.70
C GLU A 417 -23.06 -4.18 0.99
N ALA A 418 -23.22 -5.30 0.27
CA ALA A 418 -24.35 -6.20 0.44
C ALA A 418 -24.39 -6.82 1.85
N THR A 419 -23.27 -6.88 2.57
CA THR A 419 -23.20 -7.38 3.96
C THR A 419 -23.44 -6.32 5.04
N GLN A 420 -23.61 -5.05 4.65
CA GLN A 420 -23.93 -4.00 5.62
C GLN A 420 -25.38 -4.16 6.12
N PRO A 421 -25.62 -3.94 7.44
CA PRO A 421 -26.96 -4.01 7.98
C PRO A 421 -27.81 -2.90 7.35
N ALA A 422 -29.10 -3.17 7.16
CA ALA A 422 -30.03 -2.16 6.68
C ALA A 422 -29.96 -0.91 7.59
N PRO A 423 -29.96 0.31 7.03
CA PRO A 423 -29.93 1.51 7.84
C PRO A 423 -31.16 1.55 8.77
N PRO A 424 -31.02 2.06 10.00
CA PRO A 424 -32.14 2.15 10.92
C PRO A 424 -33.24 3.05 10.33
N GLY A 425 -34.35 2.43 9.91
CA GLY A 425 -35.50 3.11 9.29
C GLY A 425 -35.90 2.64 7.88
N GLY A 426 -35.27 1.60 7.35
CA GLY A 426 -35.68 0.91 6.11
C GLY A 426 -36.61 -0.27 6.36
#